data_AF-A0A9W8HUT5-F1
#
_entry.id   AF-A0A9W8HUT5-F1
#
_cell.length_a   1.000
_cell.length_b   1.000
_cell.length_c   1.000
_cell.angle_alpha   90.00
_cell.angle_beta   90.00
_cell.angle_gamma   90.00
#
_symmetry.space_group_name_H-M   'P 1'
#
loop_
_entity.id
_entity.type
_entity.pdbx_description
1 polymer ?
#
loop_
_entity_poly.entity_id
_entity_poly.type
_entity_poly.pdbx_seq_one_letter_code
_entity_poly.pdbx_strand_id
1 'polypeptide(L)' 'MLKENTKANPQCKIDIVTTHHVKDPATIDVQFKDGNKFHIDGSEMMGDDIVNQVQKYSNKLTQQEDLKAQ' A
#
# COMPACT_ATOMS: atom_id res chain seq x y z
N MET A 1 12.39 -9.07 5.37
CA MET A 1 11.41 -8.17 4.73
C MET A 1 10.05 -8.14 5.46
N LEU A 2 9.30 -9.24 5.64
CA LEU A 2 8.00 -9.17 6.35
C LEU A 2 8.08 -8.64 7.80
N LYS A 3 9.16 -8.96 8.52
CA LYS A 3 9.37 -8.63 9.95
C LYS A 3 9.65 -7.16 10.26
N GLU A 4 10.04 -6.35 9.27
CA GLU A 4 10.37 -4.92 9.51
C GLU A 4 9.16 -4.03 9.26
N ASN A 5 8.35 -4.34 8.24
CA ASN A 5 7.15 -3.56 7.92
C ASN A 5 6.05 -3.70 8.99
N THR A 6 5.94 -4.88 9.63
CA THR A 6 5.00 -5.09 10.76
C THR A 6 5.40 -4.30 12.02
N LYS A 7 6.67 -3.90 12.17
CA LYS A 7 7.08 -3.06 13.31
C LYS A 7 6.65 -1.61 13.13
N ALA A 8 6.65 -1.10 11.90
CA ALA A 8 6.27 0.27 11.60
C ALA A 8 4.75 0.49 11.70
N ASN A 9 3.96 -0.48 11.25
CA ASN A 9 2.51 -0.48 11.44
C ASN A 9 1.99 -1.89 11.75
N PRO A 10 1.86 -2.26 13.05
CA PRO A 10 1.40 -3.57 13.46
C PRO A 10 -0.03 -3.92 13.05
N GLN A 11 -0.84 -2.90 12.74
CA GLN A 11 -2.22 -3.08 12.28
C GLN A 11 -2.34 -3.22 10.75
N CYS A 12 -1.26 -2.92 10.01
CA CYS A 12 -1.23 -3.13 8.57
C CYS A 12 -1.20 -4.63 8.27
N LYS A 13 -2.25 -5.11 7.60
CA LYS A 13 -2.32 -6.49 7.13
C LYS A 13 -1.75 -6.56 5.73
N ILE A 14 -0.80 -7.47 5.54
CA ILE A 14 -0.22 -7.78 4.23
C ILE A 14 -0.73 -9.18 3.87
N ASP A 15 -1.51 -9.26 2.81
CA ASP A 15 -1.99 -10.51 2.24
C ASP A 15 -1.30 -10.74 0.89
N ILE A 16 -0.86 -11.98 0.64
CA ILE A 16 -0.15 -12.35 -0.59
C ILE A 16 -0.91 -13.51 -1.20
N VAL A 17 -1.57 -13.24 -2.33
CA VAL A 17 -2.29 -14.25 -3.10
C VAL A 17 -1.43 -14.65 -4.28
N THR A 18 -1.02 -15.92 -4.32
CA THR A 18 -0.30 -16.50 -5.45
C THR A 18 -1.29 -17.24 -6.34
N THR A 19 -1.39 -16.85 -7.61
CA THR A 19 -2.18 -17.60 -8.61
C THR A 19 -1.26 -18.57 -9.36
N HIS A 20 -1.82 -19.69 -9.81
CA HIS A 20 -1.10 -20.67 -10.65
C HIS A 20 -1.27 -20.39 -12.16
N HIS A 21 -1.95 -19.31 -12.52
CA HIS A 21 -2.23 -18.94 -13.89
C HIS A 21 -1.23 -17.87 -14.33
N VAL A 22 -0.28 -18.27 -15.19
CA VAL A 22 0.79 -17.40 -15.74
C VAL A 22 0.24 -16.19 -16.54
N LYS A 23 -1.07 -16.17 -16.83
CA LYS A 23 -1.74 -15.13 -17.61
C LYS A 23 -2.38 -14.03 -16.76
N ASP A 24 -2.47 -14.22 -15.45
CA ASP A 24 -3.07 -13.19 -14.60
C ASP A 24 -2.00 -12.13 -14.30
N PRO A 25 -2.24 -10.84 -14.62
CA PRO A 25 -1.30 -9.79 -14.29
C PRO A 25 -1.16 -9.69 -12.77
N ALA A 26 0.06 -9.39 -12.30
CA ALA A 26 0.27 -9.15 -10.89
C ALA A 26 -0.45 -7.85 -10.50
N THR A 27 -1.43 -7.92 -9.61
CA THR A 27 -2.15 -6.74 -9.11
C THR A 27 -1.81 -6.48 -7.66
N ILE A 28 -1.81 -5.20 -7.28
CA ILE A 28 -1.59 -4.76 -5.90
C ILE A 28 -2.77 -3.88 -5.49
N ASP A 29 -3.47 -4.31 -4.45
CA ASP A 29 -4.55 -3.54 -3.82
C ASP A 29 -4.06 -2.97 -2.48
N VAL A 30 -4.18 -1.65 -2.31
CA VAL A 30 -3.82 -0.95 -1.08
C VAL A 30 -5.06 -0.27 -0.52
N GLN A 31 -5.42 -0.58 0.72
CA GLN A 31 -6.50 0.09 1.43
C GLN A 31 -5.94 0.89 2.62
N PHE A 32 -6.22 2.18 2.65
CA PHE A 32 -5.85 3.07 3.74
C PHE A 32 -6.97 3.15 4.79
N LYS A 33 -6.63 3.61 6.00
CA LYS A 33 -7.56 3.67 7.15
C LYS A 33 -8.74 4.63 6.98
N ASP A 34 -8.61 5.60 6.08
CA ASP A 34 -9.67 6.53 5.72
C ASP A 34 -10.68 5.90 4.74
N GLY A 35 -10.44 4.66 4.31
CA GLY A 35 -11.27 3.92 3.37
C GLY A 35 -10.85 4.09 1.92
N ASN A 36 -9.88 4.96 1.60
CA ASN A 36 -9.39 5.10 0.23
C ASN A 36 -8.63 3.84 -0.22
N LYS A 37 -8.80 3.51 -1.49
CA LYS A 37 -8.24 2.31 -2.11
C LYS A 37 -7.46 2.66 -3.36
N PHE A 38 -6.26 2.10 -3.49
CA PHE A 38 -5.51 2.08 -4.74
C PHE A 38 -5.55 0.68 -5.32
N HIS A 39 -5.88 0.61 -6.59
CA HIS A 39 -5.72 -0.59 -7.41
C HIS A 39 -4.59 -0.32 -8.40
N ILE A 40 -3.59 -1.18 -8.40
CA ILE A 40 -2.38 -1.02 -9.20
C ILE A 40 -2.17 -2.29 -10.01
N ASP A 41 -2.08 -2.13 -11.32
CA ASP A 41 -1.61 -3.18 -12.22
C ASP A 41 -0.08 -3.17 -12.25
N GLY A 42 0.54 -4.26 -11.83
CA GLY A 42 1.99 -4.44 -11.80
C GLY A 42 2.64 -4.53 -13.17
N SER A 43 1.85 -4.60 -14.25
CA SER A 43 2.35 -4.45 -15.62
C SER A 43 2.53 -2.98 -16.05
N GLU A 44 1.87 -2.04 -15.36
CA GLU A 44 1.86 -0.62 -15.74
C GLU A 44 2.86 0.23 -14.95
N MET A 45 3.36 -0.26 -13.81
CA MET A 45 4.13 0.55 -12.86
C MET A 45 5.31 -0.21 -12.27
N MET A 46 6.46 0.46 -12.13
CA MET A 46 7.63 -0.12 -11.48
C MET A 46 7.46 -0.16 -9.97
N GLY A 47 8.12 -1.13 -9.31
CA GLY A 47 8.03 -1.32 -7.86
C GLY A 47 8.35 -0.06 -7.04
N ASP A 48 9.37 0.70 -7.44
CA ASP A 48 9.75 1.94 -6.74
C ASP A 48 8.67 3.04 -6.86
N ASP A 49 8.01 3.15 -8.01
CA ASP A 49 6.93 4.11 -8.22
C ASP A 49 5.71 3.79 -7.35
N ILE A 50 5.40 2.50 -7.20
CA ILE A 50 4.33 2.01 -6.33
C ILE A 50 4.63 2.40 -4.88
N VAL A 51 5.85 2.17 -4.41
CA VAL A 51 6.29 2.55 -3.05
C VAL A 51 6.18 4.06 -2.86
N ASN A 52 6.67 4.85 -3.81
CA ASN A 52 6.62 6.31 -3.76
C ASN A 52 5.17 6.83 -3.70
N GLN A 53 4.26 6.26 -4.48
CA GLN A 53 2.85 6.64 -4.50
C GLN A 53 2.16 6.35 -3.16
N VAL A 54 2.34 5.14 -2.63
CA VAL A 54 1.76 4.73 -1.34
C VAL A 54 2.33 5.60 -0.21
N GLN A 55 3.63 5.87 -0.20
CA GLN A 55 4.27 6.70 0.81
C GLN A 55 3.80 8.15 0.75
N LYS A 56 3.70 8.74 -0.45
CA LYS A 56 3.20 10.12 -0.64
C LYS A 56 1.80 10.29 -0.08
N TYR A 57 0.93 9.30 -0.32
CA TYR A 57 -0.44 9.34 0.18
C TYR A 57 -0.51 9.15 1.70
N SER A 58 0.26 8.19 2.24
CA SER A 58 0.38 7.97 3.69
C SER A 58 0.81 9.25 4.42
N ASN A 59 1.84 9.94 3.93
CA ASN A 59 2.32 11.20 4.52
C ASN A 59 1.25 12.30 4.51
N LYS A 60 0.46 12.39 3.43
CA LYS A 60 -0.65 13.35 3.32
C LYS A 60 -1.72 13.06 4.39
N LEU A 61 -2.05 11.79 4.62
CA LEU A 61 -3.01 11.41 5.66
C LEU A 61 -2.50 11.76 7.06
N THR A 62 -1.23 11.44 7.37
CA THR A 62 -0.61 11.79 8.65
C THR A 62 -0.68 13.29 8.91
N GLN A 63 -0.29 14.12 7.94
CA GLN A 63 -0.34 15.58 8.07
C GLN A 63 -1.77 16.10 8.31
N GLN A 64 -2.77 15.50 7.66
CA GLN A 64 -4.17 15.89 7.86
C GLN A 64 -4.69 15.53 9.25
N GLU A 65 -4.19 14.46 9.85
CA GLU A 65 -4.57 14.06 11.21
C GLU A 65 -3.88 14.93 12.26
N ASP A 66 -2.59 15.21 12.08
CA ASP A 66 -1.84 16.09 12.97
C ASP A 66 -2.45 17.50 13.03
N LEU A 67 -2.91 18.02 11.88
CA LEU A 67 -3.61 19.31 11.80
C LEU A 67 -4.99 19.30 12.48
N LYS A 68 -5.67 18.15 12.55
CA LYS A 68 -6.97 18.01 13.21
C LYS A 68 -6.87 17.73 14.71
N ALA A 69 -5.71 17.26 15.17
CA ALA A 69 -5.44 16.98 16.57
C ALA A 69 -4.96 18.21 17.37
N GLN A 70 -4.77 19.36 16.70
CA GLN A 70 -4.52 20.68 17.30
C GLN A 70 -5.82 21.45 17.50
#